data_AF-A0A3A8K9V4-F1
#
_entry.id   AF-A0A3A8K9V4-F1
#
_cell.length_a   1.000
_cell.length_b   1.000
_cell.length_c   1.000
_cell.angle_alpha   90.00
_cell.angle_beta   90.00
_cell.angle_gamma   90.00
#
_symmetry.space_group_name_H-M   'P 1'
#
loop_
_entity.id
_entity.type
_entity.pdbx_description
1 polymer ?
#
loop_
_entity_poly.entity_id
_entity_poly.type
_entity_poly.pdbx_seq_one_letter_code
_entity_poly.pdbx_strand_id
1 'polypeptide(L)'
;MKMQLMAVLMGVGLLAGCGGVEADVDAPVDLATREDELPACNHQSFERVFYSEPEKINEVGWWTCGCDSNTAWVSGRTTAYSTTFGATACAQW
;
A
#
# COMPACT_ATOMS: atom_id res chain seq x y z
N MET A 1 -2.31 -39.03 -46.65
CA MET A 1 -1.24 -38.37 -45.88
C MET A 1 -1.81 -37.91 -44.55
N LYS A 2 -1.14 -38.30 -43.44
CA LYS A 2 -1.16 -37.76 -42.05
C LYS A 2 -2.53 -37.43 -41.42
N MET A 3 -3.11 -38.16 -40.46
CA MET A 3 -2.65 -38.75 -39.17
C MET A 3 -2.52 -37.71 -38.04
N GLN A 4 -3.51 -37.75 -37.12
CA GLN A 4 -3.50 -37.43 -35.68
C GLN A 4 -3.66 -35.96 -35.21
N LEU A 5 -4.10 -35.63 -33.98
CA LEU A 5 -4.37 -36.36 -32.73
C LEU A 5 -5.62 -35.76 -32.04
N MET A 6 -6.47 -36.60 -31.43
CA MET A 6 -7.22 -36.23 -30.24
C MET A 6 -6.33 -36.46 -29.00
N ALA A 7 -6.66 -35.75 -27.92
CA ALA A 7 -6.13 -35.82 -26.55
C ALA A 7 -5.14 -34.71 -26.17
N VAL A 8 -5.62 -33.75 -25.39
CA VAL A 8 -4.92 -33.32 -24.16
C VAL A 8 -5.95 -33.15 -23.06
N LEU A 9 -5.84 -34.04 -22.09
CA LEU A 9 -6.50 -34.08 -20.79
C LEU A 9 -6.15 -32.80 -20.02
N MET A 10 -7.13 -31.98 -19.63
CA MET A 10 -6.88 -30.88 -18.69
C MET A 10 -6.52 -31.49 -17.33
N GLY A 11 -5.22 -31.52 -17.04
CA GLY A 11 -4.70 -31.93 -15.75
C GLY A 11 -5.18 -30.96 -14.67
N VAL A 12 -5.95 -31.50 -13.72
CA VAL A 12 -6.20 -30.91 -12.42
C VAL A 12 -4.85 -30.83 -11.69
N GLY A 13 -4.21 -29.66 -11.76
CA GLY A 13 -3.02 -29.34 -10.98
C GLY A 13 -3.44 -28.72 -9.65
N LEU A 14 -3.22 -29.46 -8.57
CA LEU A 14 -3.55 -29.10 -7.20
C LEU A 14 -2.90 -27.78 -6.78
N LEU A 15 -3.72 -26.78 -6.46
CA LEU A 15 -3.32 -25.65 -5.59
C LEU A 15 -3.29 -26.14 -4.14
N ALA A 16 -2.27 -26.94 -3.80
CA ALA A 16 -1.91 -27.20 -2.42
C ALA A 16 -0.75 -26.27 -2.06
N GLY A 17 -1.05 -25.13 -1.43
CA GLY A 17 -0.01 -24.25 -0.88
C GLY A 17 -0.38 -22.79 -0.69
N CYS A 18 -1.24 -22.48 0.27
CA CYS A 18 -1.10 -21.38 1.25
C CYS A 18 -2.28 -21.53 2.23
N GLY A 19 -2.02 -21.66 3.53
CA GLY A 19 -2.99 -22.10 4.53
C GLY A 19 -4.31 -21.33 4.50
N GLY A 20 -5.33 -21.95 3.90
CA GLY A 20 -6.72 -21.56 4.05
C GLY A 20 -7.25 -22.19 5.33
N VAL A 21 -7.17 -21.45 6.44
CA VAL A 21 -8.18 -21.63 7.48
C VAL A 21 -9.48 -21.07 6.93
N GLU A 22 -10.54 -21.84 7.05
CA GLU A 22 -11.89 -21.50 6.63
C GLU A 22 -12.34 -20.31 7.49
N ALA A 23 -12.09 -19.09 7.00
CA ALA A 23 -12.59 -17.90 7.66
C ALA A 23 -14.10 -17.85 7.44
N ASP A 24 -14.84 -18.00 8.54
CA ASP A 24 -16.25 -17.67 8.65
C ASP A 24 -16.53 -16.34 7.95
N VAL A 25 -17.30 -16.41 6.86
CA VAL A 25 -17.56 -15.31 5.92
C VAL A 25 -18.52 -14.25 6.48
N ASP A 26 -18.95 -14.38 7.74
CA ASP A 26 -19.98 -13.52 8.35
C ASP A 26 -19.48 -12.67 9.54
N ALA A 27 -18.18 -12.74 9.89
CA ALA A 27 -17.62 -11.82 10.86
C ALA A 27 -17.37 -10.44 10.20
N PRO A 28 -17.97 -9.33 10.70
CA PRO A 28 -17.57 -7.99 10.27
C PRO A 28 -16.09 -7.82 10.58
N VAL A 29 -15.28 -7.67 9.54
CA VAL A 29 -13.86 -7.38 9.69
C VAL A 29 -13.76 -6.00 10.35
N ASP A 30 -13.43 -5.96 11.63
CA ASP A 30 -13.11 -4.73 12.33
C ASP A 30 -11.80 -4.20 11.75
N LEU A 31 -11.92 -3.37 10.70
CA LEU A 31 -10.82 -2.75 9.97
C LEU A 31 -10.23 -1.55 10.75
N ALA A 32 -10.84 -1.17 11.88
CA ALA A 32 -10.51 0.02 12.64
C ALA A 32 -9.17 -0.08 13.39
N THR A 33 -8.56 -1.27 13.48
CA THR A 33 -7.26 -1.47 14.16
C THR A 33 -6.12 -1.81 13.20
N ARG A 34 -6.25 -1.56 11.90
CA ARG A 34 -5.16 -1.86 10.96
C ARG A 34 -4.09 -0.78 11.03
N GLU A 35 -3.00 -1.07 11.72
CA GLU A 35 -1.75 -0.30 11.70
C GLU A 35 -1.14 -0.17 10.29
N ASP A 36 -1.71 -0.86 9.30
CA ASP A 36 -1.34 -0.82 7.88
C ASP A 36 -2.07 0.25 7.05
N GLU A 37 -2.99 1.04 7.64
CA GLU A 37 -3.62 2.13 6.88
C GLU A 37 -2.59 3.22 6.55
N LEU A 38 -2.32 3.39 5.25
CA LEU A 38 -1.46 4.46 4.76
C LEU A 38 -2.09 5.83 5.09
N PRO A 39 -1.29 6.82 5.51
CA PRO A 39 -1.81 8.12 5.89
C PRO A 39 -2.49 8.83 4.72
N ALA A 40 -3.61 9.48 5.02
CA ALA A 40 -4.37 10.24 4.04
C ALA A 40 -3.68 11.56 3.65
N CYS A 41 -3.70 11.88 2.36
CA CYS A 41 -3.17 13.10 1.77
C CYS A 41 -4.13 14.29 1.84
N ASN A 42 -5.40 14.07 2.21
CA ASN A 42 -6.40 15.12 2.44
C ASN A 42 -6.54 16.14 1.30
N HIS A 43 -6.46 15.68 0.04
CA HIS A 43 -6.48 16.52 -1.16
C HIS A 43 -5.37 17.59 -1.18
N GLN A 44 -4.18 17.23 -0.69
CA GLN A 44 -2.99 18.07 -0.79
C GLN A 44 -1.89 17.29 -1.49
N SER A 45 -1.09 17.99 -2.30
CA SER A 45 0.19 17.48 -2.77
C SER A 45 1.30 18.05 -1.91
N PHE A 46 2.16 17.19 -1.37
CA PHE A 46 3.32 17.58 -0.57
C PHE A 46 4.32 16.44 -0.50
N GLU A 47 5.55 16.77 -0.13
CA GLU A 47 6.54 15.80 0.35
C GLU A 47 6.81 16.07 1.83
N ARG A 48 6.92 15.03 2.64
CA ARG A 48 7.25 15.13 4.06
C ARG A 48 8.41 14.21 4.37
N VAL A 49 9.48 14.79 4.90
CA VAL A 49 10.68 14.07 5.32
C VAL A 49 10.71 13.96 6.83
N PHE A 50 11.02 12.78 7.35
CA PHE A 50 11.14 12.46 8.78
C PHE A 50 12.60 12.23 9.17
N TYR A 51 12.96 12.69 10.36
CA TYR A 51 14.32 12.68 10.86
C TYR A 51 14.43 11.94 12.20
N SER A 52 15.61 11.43 12.54
CA SER A 52 15.83 10.79 13.85
C SER A 52 15.92 11.79 15.00
N GLU A 53 16.36 13.03 14.74
CA GLU A 53 16.63 14.04 15.75
C GLU A 53 15.90 15.36 15.46
N PRO A 54 15.68 16.22 16.48
CA PRO A 54 15.06 17.53 16.29
C PRO A 54 15.92 18.51 15.47
N GLU A 55 17.23 18.28 15.37
CA GLU A 55 18.13 19.06 14.48
C GLU A 55 17.87 18.78 12.99
N LYS A 56 17.11 17.71 12.68
CA LYS A 56 16.70 17.33 11.32
C LYS A 56 17.89 17.11 10.37
N ILE A 57 18.89 16.37 10.86
CA ILE A 57 20.11 16.06 10.10
C ILE A 57 19.98 14.72 9.40
N ASN A 58 19.60 13.67 10.12
CA ASN A 58 19.54 12.31 9.56
C ASN A 58 18.11 11.94 9.18
N GLU A 59 17.86 11.79 7.88
CA GLU A 59 16.59 11.29 7.34
C GLU A 59 16.40 9.80 7.69
N VAL A 60 15.19 9.46 8.14
CA VAL A 60 14.81 8.10 8.50
C VAL A 60 13.56 7.60 7.77
N GLY A 61 12.88 8.48 7.04
CA GLY A 61 11.71 8.13 6.26
C GLY A 61 11.13 9.33 5.54
N TRP A 62 10.22 9.07 4.62
CA TRP A 62 9.54 10.11 3.85
C TRP A 62 8.15 9.65 3.43
N TRP A 63 7.24 10.61 3.30
CA TRP A 63 5.92 10.47 2.72
C TRP A 63 5.75 11.42 1.55
N THR A 64 5.14 10.97 0.46
CA THR A 64 4.77 11.83 -0.67
C THR A 64 3.30 11.69 -0.97
N CYS A 65 2.65 12.83 -1.14
CA CYS A 65 1.26 12.97 -1.50
C CYS A 65 1.12 13.61 -2.87
N GLY A 66 0.36 12.95 -3.74
CA GLY A 66 -0.03 13.44 -5.06
C GLY A 66 -1.50 13.85 -5.08
N CYS A 67 -1.91 14.60 -6.11
CA CYS A 67 -3.32 14.91 -6.33
C CYS A 67 -4.10 13.79 -7.02
N ASP A 68 -3.40 12.83 -7.61
CA ASP A 68 -3.96 11.65 -8.26
C ASP A 68 -4.44 10.57 -7.27
N SER A 69 -3.98 10.63 -6.02
CA SER A 69 -4.21 9.59 -5.00
C SER A 69 -4.48 10.23 -3.64
N ASN A 70 -5.44 9.68 -2.87
CA ASN A 70 -5.71 10.17 -1.50
C ASN A 70 -4.80 9.51 -0.44
N THR A 71 -4.04 8.48 -0.81
CA THR A 71 -3.13 7.75 0.08
C THR A 71 -1.69 8.17 -0.16
N ALA A 72 -0.91 8.39 0.89
CA ALA A 72 0.50 8.74 0.74
C ALA A 72 1.34 7.55 0.31
N TRP A 73 2.35 7.78 -0.54
CA TRP A 73 3.46 6.86 -0.69
C TRP A 73 4.41 7.04 0.48
N VAL A 74 4.69 5.97 1.22
CA VAL A 74 5.51 6.02 2.44
C VAL A 74 6.72 5.12 2.32
N SER A 75 7.83 5.55 2.92
CA SER A 75 9.04 4.74 3.08
C SER A 75 9.73 5.06 4.40
N GLY A 76 10.39 4.06 4.98
CA GLY A 76 11.15 4.21 6.22
C GLY A 76 10.26 4.36 7.46
N ARG A 77 10.70 5.20 8.40
CA ARG A 77 10.07 5.39 9.71
C ARG A 77 9.51 6.79 9.87
N THR A 78 8.32 6.88 10.44
CA THR A 78 7.68 8.13 10.85
C THR A 78 8.17 8.53 12.23
N THR A 79 8.51 9.80 12.42
CA THR A 79 8.92 10.36 13.71
C THR A 79 8.21 11.70 13.98
N ALA A 80 8.33 12.22 15.19
CA ALA A 80 7.82 13.56 15.51
C ALA A 80 8.62 14.69 14.80
N TYR A 81 9.84 14.41 14.37
CA TYR A 81 10.72 15.38 13.74
C TYR A 81 10.55 15.32 12.23
N SER A 82 9.75 16.24 11.66
CA SER A 82 9.49 16.25 10.23
C SER A 82 9.51 17.65 9.60
N THR A 83 9.74 17.69 8.30
CA THR A 83 9.62 18.89 7.47
C THR A 83 8.72 18.57 6.28
N THR A 84 7.79 19.46 5.97
CA THR A 84 6.90 19.34 4.80
C THR A 84 7.31 20.35 3.74
N PHE A 85 7.39 19.91 2.49
CA PHE A 85 7.81 20.66 1.32
C PHE A 85 6.68 20.72 0.29
N GLY A 86 6.60 21.84 -0.43
CA GLY A 86 5.74 21.97 -1.62
C GLY A 86 4.24 21.83 -1.36
N ALA A 87 3.78 21.97 -0.11
CA ALA A 87 2.39 21.74 0.27
C ALA A 87 1.43 22.66 -0.51
N THR A 88 0.65 22.05 -1.40
CA THR A 88 -0.32 22.73 -2.26
C THR A 88 -1.65 21.99 -2.22
N ALA A 89 -2.76 22.72 -2.17
CA ALA A 89 -4.08 22.11 -2.26
C ALA A 89 -4.34 21.60 -3.68
N CYS A 90 -4.92 20.41 -3.79
CA CYS A 90 -5.38 19.86 -5.06
C CYS A 90 -6.66 20.57 -5.51
N ALA A 91 -6.77 20.83 -6.82
CA ALA A 91 -7.97 21.42 -7.38
C ALA A 91 -9.15 20.45 -7.24
N GLN A 92 -10.26 20.96 -6.71
CA GLN A 92 -11.51 20.24 -6.47
C GLN A 92 -12.43 20.62 -7.64
N TRP A 93 -12.54 19.75 -8.65
CA TRP A 93 -13.40 19.96 -9.82
C TRP A 93 -14.68 19.13 -9.69
#